data_AF-A0A923MG65-F1
#
_entry.id   AF-A0A923MG65-F1
#
_cell.length_a   1.000
_cell.length_b   1.000
_cell.length_c   1.000
_cell.angle_alpha   90.00
_cell.angle_beta   90.00
_cell.angle_gamma   90.00
#
_symmetry.space_group_name_H-M   'P 1'
#
loop_
_entity.id
_entity.type
_entity.pdbx_description
1 polymer ?
#
loop_
_entity_poly.entity_id
_entity_poly.type
_entity_poly.pdbx_seq_one_letter_code
_entity_poly.pdbx_strand_id
1 'polypeptide(L)'
;MQLYLTVRPEDTRTASAYPVGLAHAAYRIGEGSSLLSRNLLTPARSGPMAPLPGLLVLSDRSAPSIDRPAALAEAVLRECARRSYGGIVLDFDEPSREDRRRFAALLGQQCAKSRKFFCLPPSYAGAVERPTVILNTAISGGSFETHIREELARYGGGRNVVFDLQRLRMDFRLPARSGQGEPLTQAALDALIREHQPAVFFSKDLFARYFTYAKNGESHFILFDDADTLRQKLRLGRQLGVAAAFFQWPEVCDIADSLFRRK
;
A
#
# COMPACT_ATOMS: atom_id res chain seq x y z
N MET A 1 12.79 -6.97 4.86
CA MET A 1 11.53 -6.23 4.64
C MET A 1 11.37 -5.09 5.64
N GLN A 2 11.42 -3.85 5.16
CA GLN A 2 11.06 -2.63 5.91
C GLN A 2 9.54 -2.49 6.04
N LEU A 3 9.04 -1.81 7.07
CA LEU A 3 7.60 -1.59 7.26
C LEU A 3 7.29 -0.10 7.28
N TYR A 4 6.25 0.29 6.55
CA TYR A 4 5.78 1.67 6.49
C TYR A 4 4.27 1.75 6.77
N LEU A 5 3.86 2.77 7.50
CA LEU A 5 2.47 3.22 7.59
C LEU A 5 2.27 4.37 6.61
N THR A 6 1.37 4.19 5.65
CA THR A 6 0.89 5.27 4.79
C THR A 6 -0.08 6.12 5.57
N VAL A 7 0.25 7.40 5.76
CA VAL A 7 -0.45 8.32 6.67
C VAL A 7 -0.86 9.59 5.96
N ARG A 8 -2.07 10.07 6.27
CA ARG A 8 -2.49 11.44 5.95
C ARG A 8 -1.88 12.42 6.96
N PRO A 9 -1.82 13.74 6.66
CA PRO A 9 -1.30 14.72 7.61
C PRO A 9 -1.92 14.64 9.01
N GLU A 10 -3.24 14.44 9.09
CA GLU A 10 -4.02 14.30 10.33
C GLU A 10 -3.67 13.05 11.15
N ASP A 11 -3.26 11.97 10.49
CA ASP A 11 -2.96 10.66 11.09
C ASP A 11 -1.52 10.55 11.61
N THR A 12 -0.65 11.49 11.23
CA THR A 12 0.79 11.39 11.48
C THR A 12 1.13 11.25 12.96
N ARG A 13 0.40 11.96 13.84
CA ARG A 13 0.66 11.92 15.29
C ARG A 13 0.35 10.54 15.89
N THR A 14 -0.80 9.96 15.58
CA THR A 14 -1.22 8.66 16.15
C THR A 14 -0.39 7.51 15.58
N ALA A 15 -0.08 7.54 14.29
CA ALA A 15 0.78 6.54 13.65
C ALA A 15 2.25 6.60 14.14
N SER A 16 2.75 7.78 14.55
CA SER A 16 4.13 7.93 15.03
C SER A 16 4.41 7.24 16.37
N ALA A 17 3.39 6.73 17.05
CA ALA A 17 3.53 5.93 18.27
C ALA A 17 4.13 4.54 18.01
N TYR A 18 4.21 4.09 16.75
CA TYR A 18 4.65 2.75 16.39
C TYR A 18 6.07 2.75 15.79
N PRO A 19 6.87 1.69 16.02
CA PRO A 19 8.27 1.63 15.60
C PRO A 19 8.41 1.23 14.12
N VAL A 20 7.76 1.95 13.22
CA VAL A 20 7.75 1.72 11.76
C VAL A 20 7.98 3.02 11.01
N GLY A 21 8.38 2.93 9.74
CA GLY A 21 8.54 4.12 8.90
C GLY A 21 7.18 4.77 8.57
N LEU A 22 7.18 6.05 8.24
CA LEU A 22 5.98 6.75 7.76
C LEU A 22 6.12 7.09 6.28
N ALA A 23 5.09 6.77 5.50
CA ALA A 23 4.94 7.19 4.12
C ALA A 23 3.83 8.25 4.05
N HIS A 24 4.20 9.49 3.72
CA HIS A 24 3.30 10.63 3.87
C HIS A 24 2.46 10.85 2.61
N ALA A 25 1.19 10.41 2.66
CA ALA A 25 0.14 10.64 1.66
C ALA A 25 -0.39 12.07 1.75
N ALA A 26 0.48 13.03 1.43
CA ALA A 26 0.22 14.46 1.54
C ALA A 26 0.48 15.22 0.24
N TYR A 27 0.98 14.56 -0.80
CA TYR A 27 1.44 15.21 -2.02
C TYR A 27 0.61 14.82 -3.23
N ARG A 28 0.34 15.80 -4.08
CA ARG A 28 -0.37 15.63 -5.36
C ARG A 28 0.26 16.49 -6.44
N ILE A 29 -0.03 16.14 -7.68
CA ILE A 29 0.38 16.91 -8.85
C ILE A 29 -0.64 18.04 -9.07
N GLY A 30 -0.15 19.27 -9.22
CA GLY A 30 -0.95 20.45 -9.51
C GLY A 30 -0.71 20.99 -10.92
N GLU A 31 -1.46 22.04 -11.25
CA GLU A 31 -1.36 22.74 -12.53
C GLU A 31 0.07 23.18 -12.84
N GLY A 32 0.42 23.20 -14.14
CA GLY A 32 1.77 23.55 -14.60
C GLY A 32 2.86 22.58 -14.12
N SER A 33 2.49 21.32 -13.80
CA SER A 33 3.39 20.32 -13.21
C SER A 33 4.02 20.77 -11.88
N SER A 34 3.23 21.45 -11.04
CA SER A 34 3.64 21.86 -9.70
C SER A 34 3.46 20.73 -8.68
N LEU A 35 4.31 20.69 -7.65
CA LEU A 35 4.12 19.81 -6.50
C LEU A 35 3.28 20.52 -5.46
N LEU A 36 2.11 19.97 -5.14
CA LEU A 36 1.24 20.49 -4.09
C LEU A 36 1.36 19.59 -2.84
N SER A 37 1.39 20.21 -1.66
CA SER A 37 1.38 19.52 -0.37
C SER A 37 0.18 19.95 0.48
N ARG A 38 -0.50 19.03 1.16
CA ARG A 38 -1.52 19.36 2.17
C ARG A 38 -0.85 19.68 3.51
N ASN A 39 -1.17 20.83 4.09
CA ASN A 39 -0.73 21.37 5.39
C ASN A 39 0.00 20.36 6.30
N LEU A 40 1.31 20.26 6.10
CA LEU A 40 2.20 19.42 6.90
C LEU A 40 2.58 20.19 8.16
N LEU A 41 1.70 20.14 9.16
CA LEU A 41 1.83 20.87 10.43
C LEU A 41 3.02 20.40 11.29
N THR A 42 3.60 19.24 10.99
CA THR A 42 4.71 18.66 11.76
C THR A 42 5.94 18.53 10.87
N PRO A 43 7.16 18.91 11.32
CA PRO A 43 8.38 18.53 10.65
C PRO A 43 8.39 17.01 10.48
N ALA A 44 8.70 16.53 9.27
CA ALA A 44 8.88 15.10 8.99
C ALA A 44 10.17 14.54 9.61
N ARG A 45 10.65 15.16 10.70
CA ARG A 45 11.59 14.49 11.57
C ARG A 45 10.81 13.30 12.10
N SER A 46 11.19 12.13 11.58
CA SER A 46 11.18 10.89 12.34
C SER A 46 11.30 11.29 13.80
N GLY A 47 10.24 11.04 14.59
CA GLY A 47 10.35 11.23 16.04
C GLY A 47 11.64 10.56 16.52
N PRO A 48 12.20 10.94 17.67
CA PRO A 48 13.53 10.48 18.12
C PRO A 48 13.75 8.96 18.05
N MET A 49 12.68 8.17 17.87
CA MET A 49 12.61 6.72 17.81
C MET A 49 12.22 6.09 16.44
N ALA A 50 12.04 6.85 15.35
CA ALA A 50 11.62 6.24 14.07
C ALA A 50 12.81 5.51 13.41
N PRO A 51 12.71 4.19 13.15
CA PRO A 51 13.85 3.38 12.69
C PRO A 51 14.19 3.57 11.21
N LEU A 52 13.33 4.27 10.45
CA LEU A 52 13.45 4.44 9.00
C LEU A 52 13.20 5.92 8.63
N PRO A 53 13.87 6.44 7.58
CA PRO A 53 13.55 7.76 7.04
C PRO A 53 12.13 7.77 6.48
N GLY A 54 11.43 8.89 6.61
CA GLY A 54 10.09 9.04 6.03
C GLY A 54 10.11 8.96 4.50
N LEU A 55 8.96 8.63 3.90
CA LEU A 55 8.79 8.58 2.45
C LEU A 55 7.76 9.63 1.99
N LEU A 56 7.98 10.18 0.79
CA LEU A 56 7.03 11.02 0.09
C LEU A 56 6.07 10.13 -0.72
N VAL A 57 4.77 10.21 -0.48
CA VAL A 57 3.77 9.53 -1.32
C VAL A 57 3.12 10.56 -2.25
N LEU A 58 3.27 10.37 -3.56
CA LEU A 58 2.74 11.26 -4.59
C LEU A 58 1.56 10.60 -5.29
N SER A 59 0.38 11.18 -5.15
CA SER A 59 -0.84 10.70 -5.81
C SER A 59 -1.11 11.41 -7.13
N ASP A 60 -1.66 10.67 -8.11
CA ASP A 60 -2.16 11.22 -9.37
C ASP A 60 -3.69 11.36 -9.43
N ARG A 61 -4.36 11.15 -8.30
CA ARG A 61 -5.82 11.28 -8.21
C ARG A 61 -6.26 12.68 -8.59
N SER A 62 -7.11 12.76 -9.62
CA SER A 62 -7.57 14.03 -10.20
C SER A 62 -6.43 14.97 -10.61
N ALA A 63 -5.26 14.43 -10.95
CA ALA A 63 -4.11 15.23 -11.36
C ALA A 63 -4.22 15.71 -12.82
N PRO A 64 -3.83 16.97 -13.12
CA PRO A 64 -3.71 17.47 -14.48
C PRO A 64 -2.58 16.78 -15.25
N SER A 65 -2.37 17.15 -16.52
CA SER A 65 -1.25 16.65 -17.32
C SER A 65 0.10 17.07 -16.76
N ILE A 66 1.10 16.21 -16.95
CA ILE A 66 2.50 16.51 -16.61
C ILE A 66 3.24 16.99 -17.86
N ASP A 67 3.14 18.27 -18.16
CA ASP A 67 3.81 18.87 -19.33
C ASP A 67 5.30 19.19 -19.07
N ARG A 68 5.69 19.32 -17.79
CA ARG A 68 7.08 19.64 -17.38
C ARG A 68 7.62 18.61 -16.39
N PRO A 69 7.85 17.35 -16.83
CA PRO A 69 8.24 16.25 -15.94
C PRO A 69 9.56 16.50 -15.19
N ALA A 70 10.53 17.15 -15.84
CA ALA A 70 11.80 17.51 -15.20
C ALA A 70 11.61 18.47 -14.02
N ALA A 71 10.80 19.52 -14.20
CA ALA A 71 10.54 20.51 -13.15
C ALA A 71 9.79 19.89 -11.97
N LEU A 72 8.82 19.02 -12.23
CA LEU A 72 8.09 18.29 -11.19
C LEU A 72 9.02 17.35 -10.41
N ALA A 73 9.88 16.60 -11.10
CA ALA A 73 10.80 15.66 -10.46
C ALA A 73 11.81 16.38 -9.57
N GLU A 74 12.35 17.50 -10.01
CA GLU A 74 13.19 18.34 -9.16
C GLU A 74 12.43 18.90 -7.95
N ALA A 75 11.17 19.31 -8.11
CA ALA A 75 10.35 19.77 -6.99
C ALA A 75 10.15 18.67 -5.95
N VAL A 76 9.87 17.44 -6.38
CA VAL A 76 9.75 16.25 -5.53
C VAL A 76 11.07 15.97 -4.78
N LEU A 77 12.21 16.03 -5.47
CA LEU A 77 13.52 15.79 -4.85
C LEU A 77 13.93 16.90 -3.88
N ARG A 78 13.66 18.17 -4.21
CA ARG A 78 13.86 19.31 -3.30
C ARG A 78 13.02 19.15 -2.03
N GLU A 79 11.77 18.73 -2.18
CA GLU A 79 10.89 18.46 -1.03
C GLU A 79 11.43 17.30 -0.18
N CYS A 80 11.89 16.21 -0.82
CA CYS A 80 12.53 15.11 -0.11
C CYS A 80 13.78 15.56 0.67
N ALA A 81 14.61 16.45 0.11
CA ALA A 81 15.76 17.00 0.82
C ALA A 81 15.31 17.85 2.02
N ARG A 82 14.35 18.76 1.81
CA ARG A 82 13.80 19.67 2.83
C ARG A 82 13.18 18.93 4.01
N ARG A 83 12.52 17.80 3.76
CA ARG A 83 11.83 16.97 4.76
C ARG A 83 12.67 15.81 5.27
N SER A 84 13.88 15.62 4.73
CA SER A 84 14.74 14.45 5.01
C SER A 84 14.08 13.11 4.68
N TYR A 85 13.27 13.07 3.61
CA TYR A 85 12.70 11.82 3.12
C TYR A 85 13.75 10.94 2.42
N GLY A 86 13.73 9.66 2.78
CA GLY A 86 14.62 8.64 2.25
C GLY A 86 14.20 8.08 0.89
N GLY A 87 12.98 8.41 0.44
CA GLY A 87 12.46 7.90 -0.82
C GLY A 87 11.08 8.41 -1.18
N ILE A 88 10.59 7.95 -2.33
CA ILE A 88 9.34 8.35 -2.96
C ILE A 88 8.54 7.11 -3.34
N VAL A 89 7.23 7.18 -3.13
CA VAL A 89 6.23 6.20 -3.54
C VAL A 89 5.31 6.89 -4.54
N LEU A 90 5.20 6.34 -5.75
CA LEU A 90 4.15 6.77 -6.69
C LEU A 90 2.88 5.98 -6.41
N ASP A 91 1.86 6.69 -5.91
CA ASP A 91 0.53 6.16 -5.60
C ASP A 91 -0.41 6.52 -6.75
N PHE A 92 -0.13 5.92 -7.91
CA PHE A 92 -0.84 6.21 -9.16
C PHE A 92 -1.92 5.15 -9.39
N ASP A 93 -3.17 5.55 -9.13
CA ASP A 93 -4.35 4.70 -9.24
C ASP A 93 -4.99 4.79 -10.64
N GLU A 94 -4.72 5.89 -11.37
CA GLU A 94 -5.32 6.13 -12.68
C GLU A 94 -4.68 5.27 -13.79
N PRO A 95 -5.41 4.97 -14.88
CA PRO A 95 -4.86 4.28 -16.04
C PRO A 95 -3.57 4.93 -16.53
N SER A 96 -2.58 4.11 -16.88
CA SER A 96 -1.24 4.58 -17.23
C SER A 96 -1.26 5.53 -18.43
N ARG A 97 -0.84 6.78 -18.21
CA ARG A 97 -0.74 7.83 -19.24
C ARG A 97 0.72 8.08 -19.60
N GLU A 98 0.96 8.56 -20.83
CA GLU A 98 2.32 8.74 -21.33
C GLU A 98 3.11 9.82 -20.57
N ASP A 99 2.47 10.92 -20.22
CA ASP A 99 3.04 12.00 -19.40
C ASP A 99 3.55 11.48 -18.05
N ARG A 100 2.73 10.66 -17.36
CA ARG A 100 3.08 9.98 -16.10
C ARG A 100 4.20 8.95 -16.29
N ARG A 101 4.20 8.19 -17.39
CA ARG A 101 5.31 7.25 -17.71
C ARG A 101 6.63 7.98 -17.90
N ARG A 102 6.65 9.08 -18.65
CA ARG A 102 7.85 9.92 -18.85
C ARG A 102 8.34 10.51 -17.53
N PHE A 103 7.42 10.99 -16.69
CA PHE A 103 7.73 11.47 -15.35
C PHE A 103 8.32 10.38 -14.46
N ALA A 104 7.70 9.20 -14.39
CA ALA A 104 8.17 8.08 -13.59
C ALA A 104 9.58 7.61 -14.02
N ALA A 105 9.84 7.55 -15.33
CA ALA A 105 11.16 7.23 -15.88
C ALA A 105 12.25 8.20 -15.41
N LEU A 106 11.98 9.50 -15.57
CA LEU A 106 12.93 10.55 -15.21
C LEU A 106 13.16 10.62 -13.70
N LEU A 107 12.08 10.56 -12.89
CA LEU A 107 12.19 10.56 -11.44
C LEU A 107 12.94 9.32 -10.94
N GLY A 108 12.65 8.13 -11.49
CA GLY A 108 13.36 6.89 -11.16
C GLY A 108 14.86 6.98 -11.40
N GLN A 109 15.27 7.57 -12.55
CA GLN A 109 16.68 7.80 -12.85
C GLN A 109 17.36 8.74 -11.82
N GLN A 110 16.67 9.82 -11.42
CA GLN A 110 17.20 10.76 -10.44
C GLN A 110 17.24 10.17 -9.02
N CYS A 111 16.25 9.36 -8.64
CA CYS A 111 16.26 8.61 -7.38
C CYS A 111 17.44 7.64 -7.30
N ALA A 112 17.73 6.91 -8.39
CA ALA A 112 18.89 6.02 -8.46
C ALA A 112 20.21 6.77 -8.26
N LYS A 113 20.40 7.92 -8.93
CA LYS A 113 21.58 8.79 -8.77
C LYS A 113 21.73 9.32 -7.34
N SER A 114 20.62 9.67 -6.70
CA SER A 114 20.61 10.22 -5.34
C SER A 114 20.46 9.17 -4.23
N ARG A 115 20.50 7.87 -4.58
CA ARG A 115 20.32 6.72 -3.68
C ARG A 115 19.04 6.80 -2.83
N LYS A 116 17.98 7.37 -3.39
CA LYS A 116 16.65 7.41 -2.76
C LYS A 116 15.86 6.15 -3.11
N PHE A 117 15.15 5.63 -2.13
CA PHE A 117 14.18 4.56 -2.36
C PHE A 117 13.09 5.06 -3.32
N PHE A 118 12.66 4.22 -4.27
CA PHE A 118 11.66 4.59 -5.26
C PHE A 118 10.84 3.37 -5.65
N CYS A 119 9.52 3.43 -5.46
CA CYS A 119 8.60 2.40 -5.94
C CYS A 119 7.40 2.99 -6.69
N LEU A 120 6.83 2.18 -7.57
CA LEU A 120 5.74 2.57 -8.47
C LEU A 120 4.77 1.41 -8.74
N PRO A 121 3.58 1.68 -9.29
CA PRO A 121 2.64 0.62 -9.63
C PRO A 121 3.12 -0.24 -10.82
N PRO A 122 2.67 -1.50 -10.93
CA PRO A 122 3.09 -2.43 -11.99
C PRO A 122 2.90 -1.88 -13.41
N SER A 123 1.85 -1.09 -13.64
CA SER A 123 1.54 -0.44 -14.92
C SER A 123 2.60 0.56 -15.40
N TYR A 124 3.51 0.98 -14.52
CA TYR A 124 4.64 1.86 -14.83
C TYR A 124 5.99 1.15 -14.82
N ALA A 125 6.04 -0.16 -14.54
CA ALA A 125 7.29 -0.90 -14.42
C ALA A 125 8.15 -0.85 -15.69
N GLY A 126 7.54 -0.89 -16.86
CA GLY A 126 8.25 -0.79 -18.14
C GLY A 126 8.85 0.59 -18.45
N ALA A 127 8.55 1.62 -17.65
CA ALA A 127 9.11 2.95 -17.83
C ALA A 127 10.50 3.12 -17.18
N VAL A 128 10.94 2.18 -16.35
CA VAL A 128 12.19 2.27 -15.59
C VAL A 128 13.02 1.00 -15.78
N GLU A 129 14.35 1.12 -15.83
CA GLU A 129 15.26 -0.01 -16.08
C GLU A 129 15.23 -1.06 -14.95
N ARG A 130 15.12 -0.61 -13.70
CA ARG A 130 15.14 -1.47 -12.51
C ARG A 130 13.99 -1.08 -11.56
N PRO A 131 12.74 -1.45 -11.87
CA PRO A 131 11.59 -1.06 -11.08
C PRO A 131 11.64 -1.73 -9.70
N THR A 132 11.21 -1.00 -8.67
CA THR A 132 10.65 -1.61 -7.47
C THR A 132 9.13 -1.43 -7.56
N VAL A 133 8.38 -2.52 -7.72
CA VAL A 133 6.93 -2.45 -7.94
C VAL A 133 6.13 -2.60 -6.66
N ILE A 134 5.00 -1.90 -6.58
CA ILE A 134 4.01 -2.02 -5.52
C ILE A 134 3.06 -3.15 -5.90
N LEU A 135 3.08 -4.24 -5.16
CA LEU A 135 2.21 -5.39 -5.36
C LEU A 135 1.09 -5.39 -4.33
N ASN A 136 -0.15 -5.28 -4.79
CA ASN A 136 -1.33 -5.45 -3.94
C ASN A 136 -1.46 -6.92 -3.53
N THR A 137 -1.68 -7.15 -2.24
CA THR A 137 -1.77 -8.47 -1.62
C THR A 137 -3.21 -8.95 -1.38
N ALA A 138 -4.20 -8.14 -1.74
CA ALA A 138 -5.61 -8.48 -1.71
C ALA A 138 -5.95 -9.41 -2.88
N ILE A 139 -6.09 -10.70 -2.59
CA ILE A 139 -6.60 -11.68 -3.55
C ILE A 139 -7.91 -12.30 -3.04
N SER A 140 -8.85 -12.55 -3.94
CA SER A 140 -10.14 -13.18 -3.65
C SER A 140 -10.24 -14.62 -4.15
N GLY A 141 -9.21 -15.11 -4.84
CA GLY A 141 -9.14 -16.46 -5.41
C GLY A 141 -7.71 -16.87 -5.74
N GLY A 142 -7.51 -18.17 -5.98
CA GLY A 142 -6.19 -18.75 -6.22
C GLY A 142 -5.36 -18.89 -4.94
N SER A 143 -4.03 -18.97 -5.10
CA SER A 143 -3.08 -19.09 -4.00
C SER A 143 -2.24 -17.82 -3.88
N PHE A 144 -2.23 -17.25 -2.67
CA PHE A 144 -1.41 -16.11 -2.29
C PHE A 144 0.06 -16.39 -2.54
N GLU A 145 0.55 -17.54 -2.10
CA GLU A 145 1.97 -17.88 -2.27
C GLU A 145 2.34 -18.00 -3.75
N THR A 146 1.52 -18.68 -4.55
CA THR A 146 1.76 -18.80 -5.99
C THR A 146 1.76 -17.43 -6.66
N HIS A 147 0.75 -16.60 -6.38
CA HIS A 147 0.65 -15.25 -6.93
C HIS A 147 1.88 -14.39 -6.60
N ILE A 148 2.29 -14.36 -5.32
CA ILE A 148 3.49 -13.62 -4.92
C ILE A 148 4.72 -14.14 -5.67
N ARG A 149 4.94 -15.46 -5.73
CA ARG A 149 6.13 -16.04 -6.40
C ARG A 149 6.18 -15.70 -7.89
N GLU A 150 5.05 -15.71 -8.58
CA GLU A 150 4.96 -15.33 -9.99
C GLU A 150 5.33 -13.86 -10.21
N GLU A 151 4.82 -12.96 -9.36
CA GLU A 151 5.16 -11.54 -9.42
C GLU A 151 6.64 -11.30 -9.09
N LEU A 152 7.20 -11.99 -8.08
CA LEU A 152 8.63 -11.90 -7.79
C LEU A 152 9.48 -12.37 -8.97
N ALA A 153 9.10 -13.46 -9.63
CA ALA A 153 9.82 -13.95 -10.80
C ALA A 153 9.79 -12.92 -11.95
N ARG A 154 8.63 -12.28 -12.18
CA ARG A 154 8.45 -11.23 -13.18
C ARG A 154 9.39 -10.04 -12.99
N TYR A 155 9.67 -9.66 -11.74
CA TYR A 155 10.47 -8.47 -11.42
C TYR A 155 11.90 -8.78 -10.96
N GLY A 156 12.37 -10.02 -11.10
CA GLY A 156 13.76 -10.38 -10.77
C GLY A 156 14.04 -10.52 -9.27
N GLY A 157 13.02 -10.87 -8.48
CA GLY A 157 13.11 -11.26 -7.07
C GLY A 157 12.50 -10.28 -6.08
N GLY A 158 12.38 -10.71 -4.82
CA GLY A 158 11.73 -9.96 -3.73
C GLY A 158 12.27 -8.54 -3.50
N ARG A 159 13.56 -8.31 -3.74
CA ARG A 159 14.18 -6.97 -3.55
C ARG A 159 13.59 -5.88 -4.46
N ASN A 160 12.94 -6.27 -5.56
CA ASN A 160 12.32 -5.38 -6.53
C ASN A 160 10.79 -5.30 -6.36
N VAL A 161 10.27 -5.81 -5.24
CA VAL A 161 8.84 -5.79 -4.92
C VAL A 161 8.65 -5.22 -3.52
N VAL A 162 7.62 -4.40 -3.37
CA VAL A 162 7.05 -4.01 -2.09
C VAL A 162 5.61 -4.44 -2.02
N PHE A 163 5.14 -4.80 -0.84
CA PHE A 163 3.73 -5.11 -0.62
C PHE A 163 2.93 -3.86 -0.30
N ASP A 164 1.79 -3.73 -0.95
CA ASP A 164 0.64 -3.00 -0.41
C ASP A 164 -0.22 -4.02 0.36
N LEU A 165 -0.11 -4.01 1.69
CA LEU A 165 -0.85 -4.88 2.60
C LEU A 165 -2.18 -4.24 2.97
N GLN A 166 -3.15 -4.46 2.10
CA GLN A 166 -4.53 -4.07 2.34
C GLN A 166 -5.18 -5.01 3.37
N ARG A 167 -5.94 -4.45 4.31
CA ARG A 167 -6.77 -5.25 5.21
C ARG A 167 -8.11 -5.54 4.54
N LEU A 168 -8.23 -6.72 3.95
CA LEU A 168 -9.47 -7.13 3.29
C LEU A 168 -10.65 -7.23 4.26
N ARG A 169 -11.83 -6.80 3.80
CA ARG A 169 -13.15 -7.09 4.37
C ARG A 169 -14.16 -7.02 3.24
N MET A 170 -14.57 -8.16 2.71
CA MET A 170 -15.37 -8.25 1.49
C MET A 170 -16.53 -9.23 1.65
N ASP A 171 -17.69 -8.87 1.12
CA ASP A 171 -18.86 -9.74 0.95
C ASP A 171 -19.01 -10.15 -0.51
N PHE A 172 -18.95 -11.45 -0.79
CA PHE A 172 -19.17 -12.02 -2.10
C PHE A 172 -20.52 -12.73 -2.15
N ARG A 173 -21.42 -12.25 -3.02
CA ARG A 173 -22.66 -12.96 -3.36
C ARG A 173 -22.35 -14.13 -4.28
N LEU A 174 -22.80 -15.32 -3.90
CA LEU A 174 -22.54 -16.54 -4.64
C LEU A 174 -23.67 -16.84 -5.64
N PRO A 175 -23.34 -17.26 -6.88
CA PRO A 175 -21.99 -17.52 -7.39
C PRO A 175 -21.22 -16.22 -7.76
N ALA A 176 -20.03 -16.04 -7.21
CA ALA A 176 -19.19 -14.85 -7.39
C ALA A 176 -18.41 -14.88 -8.73
N ARG A 177 -19.13 -14.84 -9.86
CA ARG A 177 -18.58 -15.09 -11.20
C ARG A 177 -17.48 -14.10 -11.62
N SER A 178 -17.51 -12.87 -11.12
CA SER A 178 -16.50 -11.84 -11.40
C SER A 178 -15.29 -11.91 -10.47
N GLY A 179 -15.39 -12.65 -9.35
CA GLY A 179 -14.39 -12.59 -8.27
C GLY A 179 -14.32 -11.23 -7.57
N GLN A 180 -15.28 -10.33 -7.82
CA GLN A 180 -15.41 -9.03 -7.16
C GLN A 180 -16.47 -9.11 -6.06
N GLY A 181 -16.13 -8.58 -4.88
CA GLY A 181 -17.02 -8.50 -3.73
C GLY A 181 -17.34 -7.06 -3.39
N GLU A 182 -18.29 -6.88 -2.48
CA GLU A 182 -18.63 -5.59 -1.91
C GLU A 182 -17.77 -5.33 -0.66
N PRO A 183 -17.13 -4.16 -0.54
CA PRO A 183 -16.32 -3.85 0.64
C PRO A 183 -17.19 -3.67 1.88
N LEU A 184 -16.72 -4.20 3.01
CA LEU A 184 -17.37 -4.08 4.32
C LEU A 184 -16.60 -3.12 5.23
N THR A 185 -17.35 -2.33 6.00
CA THR A 185 -16.81 -1.65 7.17
C THR A 185 -16.55 -2.65 8.30
N GLN A 186 -15.72 -2.28 9.29
CA GLN A 186 -15.52 -3.11 10.47
C GLN A 186 -16.84 -3.39 11.20
N ALA A 187 -17.67 -2.35 11.39
CA ALA A 187 -18.95 -2.47 12.06
C ALA A 187 -19.92 -3.42 11.34
N ALA A 188 -19.91 -3.43 10.00
CA ALA A 188 -20.72 -4.35 9.21
C ALA A 188 -20.25 -5.80 9.36
N LEU A 189 -18.93 -6.04 9.30
CA LEU A 189 -18.36 -7.37 9.55
C LEU A 189 -18.72 -7.89 10.95
N ASP A 190 -18.56 -7.04 11.98
CA ASP A 190 -18.88 -7.42 13.36
C ASP A 190 -20.38 -7.71 13.54
N ALA A 191 -21.25 -6.96 12.85
CA ALA A 191 -22.68 -7.21 12.86
C ALA A 191 -23.03 -8.58 12.25
N LEU A 192 -22.44 -8.93 11.09
CA LEU A 192 -22.63 -10.23 10.46
C LEU A 192 -22.18 -11.39 11.36
N ILE A 193 -21.03 -11.24 12.02
CA ILE A 193 -20.52 -12.25 12.96
C ILE A 193 -21.47 -12.41 14.16
N ARG A 194 -21.97 -11.31 14.73
CA ARG A 194 -22.92 -11.36 15.86
C ARG A 194 -24.28 -11.94 15.47
N GLU A 195 -24.82 -11.56 14.32
CA GLU A 195 -26.13 -11.98 13.83
C GLU A 195 -26.15 -13.47 13.48
N HIS A 196 -25.15 -13.95 12.73
CA HIS A 196 -25.14 -15.31 12.21
C HIS A 196 -24.37 -16.31 13.07
N GLN A 197 -23.57 -15.84 14.03
CA GLN A 197 -22.67 -16.66 14.86
C GLN A 197 -21.93 -17.74 14.05
N PRO A 198 -21.28 -17.37 12.93
CA PRO A 198 -20.75 -18.36 12.01
C PRO A 198 -19.48 -19.01 12.55
N ALA A 199 -19.19 -20.23 12.08
CA ALA A 199 -17.85 -20.79 12.20
C ALA A 199 -16.90 -20.03 11.26
N VAL A 200 -15.86 -19.41 11.84
CA VAL A 200 -14.84 -18.67 11.09
C VAL A 200 -13.65 -19.59 10.80
N PHE A 201 -13.30 -19.70 9.52
CA PHE A 201 -12.20 -20.55 9.05
C PHE A 201 -11.03 -19.71 8.56
N PHE A 202 -9.84 -20.32 8.55
CA PHE A 202 -8.64 -19.75 7.92
C PHE A 202 -8.37 -20.44 6.59
N SER A 203 -8.26 -19.64 5.51
CA SER A 203 -7.86 -20.13 4.20
C SER A 203 -6.33 -20.12 4.07
N LYS A 204 -5.74 -21.32 3.92
CA LYS A 204 -4.32 -21.49 3.66
C LYS A 204 -3.90 -20.98 2.28
N ASP A 205 -4.82 -20.96 1.31
CA ASP A 205 -4.50 -20.48 -0.03
C ASP A 205 -4.54 -18.95 -0.06
N LEU A 206 -5.55 -18.32 0.54
CA LEU A 206 -5.73 -16.86 0.47
C LEU A 206 -4.98 -16.09 1.57
N PHE A 207 -4.49 -16.79 2.59
CA PHE A 207 -3.93 -16.19 3.80
C PHE A 207 -4.92 -15.17 4.40
N ALA A 208 -6.18 -15.56 4.51
CA ALA A 208 -7.29 -14.72 4.99
C ALA A 208 -8.30 -15.58 5.76
N ARG A 209 -9.16 -14.94 6.55
CA ARG A 209 -10.29 -15.62 7.20
C ARG A 209 -11.53 -15.54 6.34
N TYR A 210 -12.38 -16.53 6.48
CA TYR A 210 -13.68 -16.51 5.82
C TYR A 210 -14.77 -17.22 6.62
N PHE A 211 -16.01 -16.90 6.28
CA PHE A 211 -17.20 -17.68 6.65
C PHE A 211 -18.27 -17.51 5.58
N THR A 212 -19.29 -18.37 5.62
CA THR A 212 -20.46 -18.27 4.76
C THR A 212 -21.73 -18.17 5.58
N TYR A 213 -22.73 -17.47 5.04
CA TYR A 213 -24.09 -17.47 5.58
C TYR A 213 -25.10 -17.35 4.44
N ALA A 214 -26.36 -17.68 4.72
CA ALA A 214 -27.45 -17.51 3.77
C ALA A 214 -28.41 -16.42 4.26
N LYS A 215 -28.88 -15.58 3.35
CA LYS A 215 -29.89 -14.54 3.62
C LYS A 215 -30.82 -14.42 2.43
N ASN A 216 -32.13 -14.50 2.67
CA ASN A 216 -33.16 -14.37 1.62
C ASN A 216 -32.96 -15.32 0.41
N GLY A 217 -32.43 -16.53 0.65
CA GLY A 217 -32.14 -17.49 -0.42
C GLY A 217 -30.82 -17.23 -1.18
N GLU A 218 -30.08 -16.16 -0.85
CA GLU A 218 -28.75 -15.87 -1.38
C GLU A 218 -27.66 -16.39 -0.43
N SER A 219 -26.62 -17.00 -0.99
CA SER A 219 -25.44 -17.43 -0.25
C SER A 219 -24.36 -16.36 -0.32
N HIS A 220 -23.82 -15.99 0.84
CA HIS A 220 -22.77 -15.00 0.98
C HIS A 220 -21.47 -15.68 1.44
N PHE A 221 -20.34 -15.22 0.91
CA PHE A 221 -19.00 -15.61 1.33
C PHE A 221 -18.26 -14.36 1.80
N ILE A 222 -17.95 -14.31 3.08
CA ILE A 222 -17.23 -13.19 3.69
C ILE A 222 -15.76 -13.54 3.73
N LEU A 223 -14.90 -12.69 3.16
CA LEU A 223 -13.44 -12.82 3.19
C LEU A 223 -12.84 -11.61 3.88
N PHE A 224 -11.99 -11.83 4.88
CA PHE A 224 -11.40 -10.72 5.62
C PHE A 224 -10.02 -11.03 6.20
N ASP A 225 -9.26 -9.96 6.45
CA ASP A 225 -7.98 -9.97 7.12
C ASP A 225 -8.09 -9.52 8.58
N ASP A 226 -7.32 -10.16 9.43
CA ASP A 226 -7.06 -9.75 10.81
C ASP A 226 -5.55 -9.58 11.05
N ALA A 227 -5.16 -9.30 12.30
CA ALA A 227 -3.74 -9.13 12.59
C ALA A 227 -2.92 -10.41 12.30
N ASP A 228 -3.47 -11.61 12.53
CA ASP A 228 -2.76 -12.86 12.30
C ASP A 228 -2.57 -13.16 10.81
N THR A 229 -3.60 -12.97 9.98
CA THR A 229 -3.50 -13.17 8.53
C THR A 229 -2.49 -12.21 7.92
N LEU A 230 -2.52 -10.93 8.29
CA LEU A 230 -1.54 -9.93 7.85
C LEU A 230 -0.11 -10.28 8.30
N ARG A 231 0.07 -10.80 9.53
CA ARG A 231 1.39 -11.29 9.99
C ARG A 231 1.87 -12.48 9.17
N GLN A 232 1.00 -13.37 8.71
CA GLN A 232 1.38 -14.48 7.83
C GLN A 232 1.84 -13.99 6.46
N LYS A 233 1.10 -13.04 5.85
CA LYS A 233 1.52 -12.38 4.60
C LYS A 233 2.90 -11.71 4.76
N LEU A 234 3.12 -11.03 5.89
CA LEU A 234 4.42 -10.45 6.23
C LEU A 234 5.54 -11.51 6.36
N ARG A 235 5.27 -12.66 7.01
CA ARG A 235 6.26 -13.74 7.16
C ARG A 235 6.69 -14.29 5.81
N LEU A 236 5.74 -14.55 4.91
CA LEU A 236 6.04 -15.01 3.57
C LEU A 236 6.87 -13.96 2.80
N GLY A 237 6.46 -12.68 2.84
CA GLY A 237 7.22 -11.59 2.23
C GLY A 237 8.67 -11.52 2.74
N ARG A 238 8.89 -11.70 4.05
CA ARG A 238 10.25 -11.78 4.61
C ARG A 238 11.04 -12.97 4.07
N GLN A 239 10.44 -14.16 4.03
CA GLN A 239 11.08 -15.38 3.53
C GLN A 239 11.48 -15.25 2.05
N LEU A 240 10.68 -14.54 1.26
CA LEU A 240 10.92 -14.33 -0.16
C LEU A 240 11.78 -13.08 -0.46
N GLY A 241 12.26 -12.38 0.56
CA GLY A 241 13.16 -11.23 0.40
C GLY A 241 12.48 -9.95 -0.11
N VAL A 242 11.17 -9.79 0.13
CA VAL A 242 10.41 -8.57 -0.22
C VAL A 242 11.03 -7.34 0.45
N ALA A 243 11.21 -6.26 -0.32
CA ALA A 243 11.97 -5.09 0.11
C ALA A 243 11.29 -4.34 1.27
N ALA A 244 10.00 -4.03 1.09
CA ALA A 244 9.20 -3.32 2.07
C ALA A 244 7.72 -3.75 2.03
N ALA A 245 6.96 -3.38 3.06
CA ALA A 245 5.52 -3.50 3.07
C ALA A 245 4.89 -2.23 3.63
N PHE A 246 3.78 -1.82 3.00
CA PHE A 246 3.00 -0.65 3.33
C PHE A 246 1.64 -1.08 3.89
N PHE A 247 1.17 -0.34 4.89
CA PHE A 247 -0.20 -0.45 5.39
C PHE A 247 -0.85 0.92 5.36
N GLN A 248 -2.10 1.00 4.93
CA GLN A 248 -2.88 2.23 5.07
C GLN A 248 -3.28 2.41 6.54
N TRP A 249 -2.83 3.48 7.18
CA TRP A 249 -3.10 3.71 8.60
C TRP A 249 -4.59 3.63 8.98
N PRO A 250 -5.53 4.23 8.20
CA PRO A 250 -6.96 4.11 8.51
C PRO A 250 -7.51 2.68 8.47
N GLU A 251 -6.85 1.75 7.80
CA GLU A 251 -7.30 0.35 7.72
C GLU A 251 -6.85 -0.50 8.90
N VAL A 252 -5.74 -0.13 9.55
CA VAL A 252 -5.07 -0.96 10.56
C VAL A 252 -4.96 -0.31 11.93
N CYS A 253 -5.40 0.94 12.09
CA CYS A 253 -5.22 1.68 13.34
C CYS A 253 -5.83 0.99 14.57
N ASP A 254 -6.95 0.27 14.41
CA ASP A 254 -7.63 -0.53 15.45
C ASP A 254 -6.90 -1.83 15.80
N ILE A 255 -6.03 -2.34 14.92
CA ILE A 255 -5.23 -3.56 15.13
C ILE A 255 -3.72 -3.30 15.19
N ALA A 256 -3.31 -2.03 15.22
CA ALA A 256 -1.91 -1.63 15.11
C ALA A 256 -1.06 -2.18 16.26
N ASP A 257 -1.59 -2.26 17.48
CA ASP A 257 -0.90 -2.84 18.65
C ASP A 257 -0.55 -4.32 18.45
N SER A 258 -1.41 -5.03 17.72
CA SER A 258 -1.16 -6.41 17.34
C SER A 258 -0.08 -6.47 16.26
N LEU A 259 -0.14 -5.62 15.24
CA LEU A 259 0.79 -5.69 14.10
C LEU A 259 2.20 -5.19 14.43
N PHE A 260 2.28 -4.08 15.14
CA PHE A 260 3.49 -3.33 15.42
C PHE A 260 3.53 -3.14 16.93
N ARG A 261 4.16 -4.07 17.66
CA ARG A 261 4.27 -3.97 19.13
C ARG A 261 4.68 -2.54 19.51
N ARG A 262 3.85 -1.84 20.30
CA ARG A 262 4.23 -0.55 20.87
C ARG A 262 5.52 -0.74 21.66
N LYS A 263 6.43 0.22 21.52
CA LYS A 263 7.60 0.31 22.41
C LYS A 263 7.17 0.97 23.71
#